data_AF-A0A926F7M1-F1
#
_entry.id   AF-A0A926F7M1-F1
#
_cell.length_a   1.000
_cell.length_b   1.000
_cell.length_c   1.000
_cell.angle_alpha   90.00
_cell.angle_beta   90.00
_cell.angle_gamma   90.00
#
_symmetry.space_group_name_H-M   'P 1'
#
loop_
_entity.id
_entity.type
_entity.pdbx_description
1 polymer ?
#
loop_
_entity_poly.entity_id
_entity_poly.type
_entity_poly.pdbx_seq_one_letter_code
_entity_poly.pdbx_strand_id
1 'polypeptide(L)'
;MKRIGLTLVAALCLAATTFAAGNQPTAAKWEGKINVNKLGKYLNLTSAQSEEVSNICEYFTDQMGRATTAKKNKESKLHNAVYGNLKLMKRTLTDAQYSKYAALLNVTLKNKGIELSK
;
A
#
# COMPACT_ATOMS: atom_id res chain seq x y z
N MET A 1 -8.83 -64.93 13.38
CA MET A 1 -7.82 -64.44 12.41
C MET A 1 -8.50 -64.17 11.08
N LYS A 2 -8.54 -62.91 10.63
CA LYS A 2 -8.41 -62.49 9.22
C LYS A 2 -7.81 -61.08 9.26
N ARG A 3 -6.58 -60.97 8.73
CA ARG A 3 -5.81 -59.73 8.58
C ARG A 3 -6.20 -59.06 7.25
N ILE A 4 -5.61 -57.87 7.04
CA ILE A 4 -5.49 -57.13 5.78
C ILE A 4 -6.73 -56.27 5.52
N GLY A 5 -6.73 -54.94 5.52
CA GLY A 5 -5.66 -53.96 5.37
C GLY A 5 -6.16 -52.94 4.34
N LEU A 6 -6.28 -51.67 4.70
CA LEU A 6 -6.33 -50.59 3.72
C LEU A 6 -6.03 -49.24 4.38
N THR A 7 -4.79 -48.81 4.28
CA THR A 7 -4.38 -47.43 4.55
C THR A 7 -4.96 -46.57 3.42
N LEU A 8 -6.01 -45.79 3.70
CA LEU A 8 -6.50 -44.78 2.75
C LEU A 8 -5.77 -43.47 3.05
N VAL A 9 -4.66 -43.22 2.36
CA VAL A 9 -4.05 -41.89 2.32
C VAL A 9 -4.95 -41.02 1.46
N ALA A 10 -5.74 -40.17 2.09
CA ALA A 10 -6.39 -39.07 1.39
C ALA A 10 -5.30 -38.06 1.00
N ALA A 11 -4.78 -38.18 -0.22
CA ALA A 11 -4.00 -37.11 -0.83
C ALA A 11 -4.96 -35.92 -1.04
N LEU A 12 -4.88 -34.94 -0.15
CA LEU A 12 -5.56 -33.66 -0.32
C LEU A 12 -4.85 -32.93 -1.48
N CYS A 13 -5.27 -33.20 -2.72
CA CYS A 13 -4.91 -32.33 -3.83
C CYS A 13 -5.59 -30.99 -3.58
N LEU A 14 -4.86 -30.05 -2.97
CA LEU A 14 -5.16 -28.64 -3.13
C LEU A 14 -4.91 -28.33 -4.60
N ALA A 15 -5.95 -28.53 -5.42
CA ALA A 15 -5.98 -27.99 -6.76
C ALA A 15 -5.80 -26.48 -6.61
N ALA A 16 -4.60 -25.99 -6.92
CA ALA A 16 -4.40 -24.57 -7.14
C ALA A 16 -5.34 -24.21 -8.28
N THR A 17 -6.45 -23.55 -7.98
CA THR A 17 -7.25 -22.87 -9.00
C THR A 17 -6.31 -21.84 -9.62
N THR A 18 -5.76 -22.17 -10.77
CA THR A 18 -5.06 -21.24 -11.63
C THR A 18 -6.07 -20.16 -11.96
N PHE A 19 -5.94 -18.99 -11.34
CA PHE A 19 -6.63 -17.81 -11.83
C PHE A 19 -6.16 -17.61 -13.26
N ALA A 20 -7.11 -17.68 -14.19
CA ALA A 20 -6.90 -17.30 -15.57
C ALA A 20 -6.25 -15.91 -15.59
N ALA A 21 -4.99 -15.84 -16.05
CA ALA A 21 -4.31 -14.60 -16.37
C ALA A 21 -4.94 -14.03 -17.66
N GLY A 22 -6.21 -13.65 -17.58
CA GLY A 22 -6.99 -13.07 -18.67
C GLY A 22 -7.17 -11.56 -18.54
N ASN A 23 -7.00 -10.99 -17.35
CA ASN A 23 -6.86 -9.56 -17.15
C ASN A 23 -5.63 -9.33 -16.28
N GLN A 24 -4.53 -8.86 -16.88
CA GLN A 24 -3.50 -8.14 -16.14
C GLN A 24 -4.24 -7.19 -15.20
N PRO A 25 -4.01 -7.19 -13.87
CA PRO A 25 -4.55 -6.12 -13.06
C PRO A 25 -3.99 -4.86 -13.70
N THR A 26 -4.87 -4.04 -14.28
CA THR A 26 -4.53 -2.72 -14.78
C THR A 26 -3.87 -2.06 -13.60
N ALA A 27 -2.54 -2.02 -13.64
CA ALA A 27 -1.68 -1.48 -12.60
C ALA A 27 -2.34 -0.19 -12.13
N ALA A 28 -2.90 -0.19 -10.91
CA ALA A 28 -3.69 0.93 -10.45
C ALA A 28 -2.84 2.19 -10.59
N LYS A 29 -3.19 3.00 -11.59
CA LYS A 29 -2.45 4.21 -11.92
C LYS A 29 -2.65 5.13 -10.74
N TRP A 30 -1.56 5.55 -10.11
CA TRP A 30 -1.65 6.51 -9.03
C TRP A 30 -2.06 7.86 -9.62
N GLU A 31 -3.36 8.12 -9.68
CA GLU A 31 -3.93 9.43 -10.01
C GLU A 31 -4.23 10.23 -8.73
N GLY A 32 -3.55 9.90 -7.63
CA GLY A 32 -3.80 10.44 -6.30
C GLY A 32 -3.29 11.88 -6.18
N LYS A 33 -4.04 12.86 -6.66
CA LYS A 33 -3.93 14.22 -6.13
C LYS A 33 -4.40 14.21 -4.68
N ILE A 34 -3.47 14.24 -3.74
CA ILE A 34 -3.79 14.35 -2.32
C ILE A 34 -4.39 15.74 -2.10
N ASN A 35 -5.61 15.81 -1.58
CA ASN A 35 -6.20 17.07 -1.18
C ASN A 35 -5.62 17.49 0.18
N VAL A 36 -4.49 18.20 0.13
CA VAL A 36 -3.74 18.64 1.32
C VAL A 36 -4.56 19.51 2.26
N ASN A 37 -5.53 20.27 1.74
CA ASN A 37 -6.44 21.08 2.57
C ASN A 37 -7.37 20.20 3.42
N LYS A 38 -7.95 19.15 2.83
CA LYS A 38 -8.79 18.19 3.58
C LYS A 38 -7.95 17.36 4.54
N LEU A 39 -6.75 16.95 4.13
CA LEU A 39 -5.82 16.22 4.99
C LEU A 39 -5.41 17.08 6.20
N GLY A 40 -5.10 18.35 5.97
CA GLY A 40 -4.73 19.31 7.02
C GLY A 40 -5.83 19.49 8.05
N LYS A 41 -7.08 19.64 7.61
CA LYS A 41 -8.25 19.69 8.50
C LYS A 41 -8.45 18.39 9.28
N TYR A 42 -8.35 17.23 8.62
CA TYR A 42 -8.51 15.93 9.26
C TYR A 42 -7.47 15.67 10.36
N LEU A 43 -6.23 16.10 10.12
CA LEU A 43 -5.12 15.95 11.06
C LEU A 43 -5.02 17.11 12.07
N ASN A 44 -5.83 18.16 11.92
CA ASN A 44 -5.74 19.39 12.70
C ASN A 44 -4.29 19.95 12.72
N LEU A 45 -3.75 20.19 11.53
CA LEU A 45 -2.38 20.68 11.37
C LEU A 45 -2.25 22.14 11.77
N THR A 46 -1.11 22.49 12.35
CA THR A 46 -0.70 23.90 12.46
C THR A 46 -0.31 24.44 11.08
N SER A 47 -0.16 25.76 10.94
CA SER A 47 0.30 26.37 9.68
C SER A 47 1.68 25.84 9.26
N ALA A 48 2.62 25.75 10.19
CA ALA A 48 3.96 25.21 9.93
C ALA A 48 3.92 23.73 9.49
N GLN A 49 3.10 22.91 10.15
CA GLN A 49 2.92 21.52 9.73
C GLN A 49 2.23 21.42 8.35
N SER A 50 1.32 22.33 8.04
CA SER A 50 0.57 22.31 6.78
C SER A 50 1.48 22.54 5.57
N GLU A 51 2.43 23.48 5.69
CA GLU A 51 3.44 23.74 4.66
C GLU A 51 4.31 22.49 4.40
N GLU A 52 4.88 21.93 5.46
CA GLU A 52 5.72 20.74 5.37
C GLU A 52 4.95 19.51 4.84
N VAL A 53 3.72 19.29 5.31
CA VAL A 53 2.86 18.20 4.83
C VAL A 53 2.52 18.38 3.35
N SER A 54 2.32 19.62 2.88
CA SER A 54 2.09 19.91 1.46
C SER A 54 3.29 19.48 0.62
N ASN A 55 4.50 19.89 1.02
CA ASN A 55 5.75 19.53 0.34
C ASN A 55 5.97 18.01 0.31
N ILE A 56 5.72 17.33 1.43
CA ILE A 56 5.84 15.86 1.52
C ILE A 56 4.80 15.16 0.64
N CYS A 57 3.56 15.67 0.57
CA CYS A 57 2.50 15.10 -0.26
C CYS A 57 2.78 15.26 -1.76
N GLU A 58 3.34 16.40 -2.17
CA GLU A 58 3.80 16.61 -3.55
C GLU A 58 4.90 15.62 -3.91
N TYR A 59 5.97 15.56 -3.10
CA TYR A 59 7.06 14.60 -3.32
C TYR A 59 6.57 13.15 -3.36
N PHE A 60 5.67 12.76 -2.47
CA PHE A 60 5.09 11.41 -2.47
C PHE A 60 4.27 11.13 -3.73
N THR A 61 3.50 12.10 -4.21
CA THR A 61 2.72 11.97 -5.45
C THR A 61 3.64 11.69 -6.64
N ASP A 62 4.76 12.40 -6.73
CA ASP A 62 5.76 12.20 -7.77
C ASP A 62 6.43 10.83 -7.68
N GLN A 63 6.84 10.40 -6.47
CA GLN A 63 7.44 9.08 -6.28
C GLN A 63 6.47 7.95 -6.65
N MET A 64 5.20 8.07 -6.26
CA MET A 64 4.16 7.09 -6.62
C MET A 64 3.87 7.08 -8.12
N GLY A 65 3.83 8.24 -8.78
CA GLY A 65 3.69 8.33 -10.23
C GLY A 65 4.82 7.62 -10.98
N ARG A 66 6.07 7.81 -10.54
CA ARG A 66 7.25 7.11 -11.08
C ARG A 66 7.25 5.62 -10.77
N ALA A 67 6.78 5.23 -9.58
CA ALA A 67 6.73 3.83 -9.17
C ALA A 67 5.67 3.05 -9.95
N THR A 68 4.46 3.59 -10.07
CA THR A 68 3.33 2.90 -10.73
C THR A 68 3.53 2.68 -12.24
N THR A 69 4.33 3.54 -12.89
CA THR A 69 4.67 3.48 -14.32
C THR A 69 5.98 2.71 -14.61
N ALA A 70 6.70 2.25 -13.59
CA ALA A 70 7.98 1.58 -13.79
C ALA A 70 7.81 0.19 -14.43
N LYS A 71 8.60 -0.08 -15.49
CA LYS A 71 8.64 -1.39 -16.16
C LYS A 71 9.44 -2.47 -15.39
N LYS A 72 10.37 -2.04 -14.52
CA LYS A 72 11.22 -2.90 -13.69
C LYS A 72 11.25 -2.37 -12.25
N ASN A 73 11.44 -3.28 -11.29
CA ASN A 73 11.56 -2.96 -9.84
C ASN A 73 10.37 -2.17 -9.28
N LYS A 74 9.18 -2.37 -9.84
CA LYS A 74 7.98 -1.61 -9.48
C LYS A 74 7.63 -1.73 -7.99
N GLU A 75 7.63 -2.94 -7.44
CA GLU A 75 7.32 -3.19 -6.03
C GLU A 75 8.30 -2.48 -5.09
N SER A 76 9.60 -2.61 -5.35
CA SER A 76 10.63 -1.90 -4.58
C SER A 76 10.47 -0.37 -4.65
N LYS A 77 10.11 0.18 -5.82
CA LYS A 77 9.84 1.62 -5.96
C LYS A 77 8.58 2.06 -5.21
N LEU A 78 7.52 1.25 -5.24
CA LEU A 78 6.30 1.51 -4.47
C LEU A 78 6.58 1.49 -2.96
N HIS A 79 7.32 0.48 -2.51
CA HIS A 79 7.76 0.36 -1.12
C HIS A 79 8.59 1.57 -0.70
N ASN A 80 9.62 1.94 -1.46
CA ASN A 80 10.44 3.10 -1.17
C ASN A 80 9.65 4.41 -1.14
N ALA A 81 8.69 4.59 -2.06
CA ALA A 81 7.83 5.77 -2.09
C ALA A 81 6.97 5.87 -0.82
N VAL A 82 6.33 4.78 -0.42
CA VAL A 82 5.46 4.75 0.75
C VAL A 82 6.25 4.87 2.06
N TYR A 83 7.33 4.10 2.23
CA TYR A 83 8.15 4.18 3.44
C TYR A 83 8.90 5.51 3.57
N GLY A 84 9.36 6.07 2.45
CA GLY A 84 9.95 7.41 2.41
C GLY A 84 8.95 8.47 2.89
N ASN A 85 7.72 8.41 2.39
CA ASN A 85 6.65 9.30 2.82
C ASN A 85 6.32 9.14 4.32
N LEU A 86 6.14 7.90 4.82
CA LEU A 86 5.89 7.64 6.24
C LEU A 86 7.01 8.18 7.12
N LYS A 87 8.28 8.01 6.72
CA LYS A 87 9.44 8.52 7.46
C LYS A 87 9.43 10.05 7.55
N LEU A 88 9.12 10.75 6.45
CA LEU A 88 9.03 12.21 6.45
C LEU A 88 7.87 12.69 7.31
N MET A 89 6.68 12.10 7.14
CA MET A 89 5.50 12.44 7.94
C MET A 89 5.72 12.23 9.44
N LYS A 90 6.45 11.19 9.84
CA LYS A 90 6.78 10.93 11.26
C LYS A 90 7.65 12.03 11.88
N ARG A 91 8.44 12.75 11.09
CA ARG A 91 9.28 13.87 11.57
C ARG A 91 8.50 15.17 11.70
N THR A 92 7.43 15.33 10.92
CA THR A 92 6.62 16.55 10.85
C THR A 92 5.40 16.51 11.77
N LEU A 93 4.81 15.34 11.96
CA LEU A 93 3.56 15.14 12.68
C LEU A 93 3.79 14.72 14.14
N THR A 94 2.86 15.06 15.02
CA THR A 94 2.78 14.45 16.35
C THR A 94 2.42 12.97 16.24
N ASP A 95 2.64 12.19 17.30
CA ASP A 95 2.31 10.76 17.30
C ASP A 95 0.84 10.47 16.99
N ALA A 96 -0.07 11.29 17.54
CA ALA A 96 -1.50 11.16 17.29
C ALA A 96 -1.86 11.48 15.83
N GLN A 97 -1.26 12.52 15.25
CA GLN A 97 -1.45 12.89 13.85
C GLN A 97 -0.87 11.83 12.91
N TYR A 98 0.34 11.35 13.21
CA TYR A 98 1.01 10.31 12.42
C TYR A 98 0.21 9.02 12.40
N SER A 99 -0.34 8.58 13.54
CA SER A 99 -1.17 7.37 13.60
C SER A 99 -2.42 7.48 12.71
N LYS A 100 -3.12 8.62 12.77
CA LYS A 100 -4.26 8.92 11.87
C LYS A 100 -3.85 8.93 10.40
N TYR A 101 -2.71 9.55 10.08
CA TYR A 101 -2.17 9.62 8.73
C TYR A 101 -1.85 8.23 8.18
N ALA A 102 -1.12 7.41 8.94
CA ALA A 102 -0.72 6.06 8.53
C ALA A 102 -1.94 5.16 8.30
N ALA A 103 -2.96 5.24 9.16
CA ALA A 103 -4.21 4.52 8.97
C ALA A 103 -4.93 4.96 7.68
N LEU A 104 -5.02 6.27 7.43
CA LEU A 104 -5.63 6.81 6.21
C LEU A 104 -4.86 6.40 4.94
N LEU A 105 -3.52 6.44 4.98
CA LEU A 105 -2.68 6.00 3.87
C LEU A 105 -2.86 4.51 3.59
N ASN A 106 -2.88 3.67 4.62
CA ASN A 106 -3.12 2.23 4.48
C ASN A 106 -4.46 1.93 3.79
N VAL A 107 -5.54 2.56 4.24
CA VAL A 107 -6.87 2.42 3.59
C VAL A 107 -6.82 2.92 2.15
N THR A 108 -6.16 4.04 1.89
CA THR A 108 -6.02 4.60 0.53
C THR A 108 -5.28 3.66 -0.42
N LEU A 109 -4.18 3.05 0.05
CA LEU A 109 -3.38 2.12 -0.73
C LEU A 109 -4.17 0.82 -1.02
N LYS A 110 -4.83 0.26 0.00
CA LYS A 110 -5.70 -0.92 -0.17
C LYS A 110 -6.83 -0.68 -1.14
N ASN A 111 -7.51 0.48 -1.07
CA ASN A 111 -8.57 0.85 -2.00
C ASN A 111 -8.08 1.01 -3.45
N LYS A 112 -6.76 1.16 -3.65
CA LYS A 112 -6.12 1.20 -4.96
C LYS A 112 -5.48 -0.14 -5.34
N GLY A 113 -5.70 -1.22 -4.58
CA GLY A 113 -5.05 -2.51 -4.84
C GLY A 113 -3.54 -2.49 -4.70
N ILE A 114 -2.99 -1.53 -3.94
CA ILE A 114 -1.57 -1.45 -3.61
C ILE A 114 -1.39 -2.09 -2.23
N GLU A 115 -0.89 -3.32 -2.23
CA GLU A 115 -0.52 -4.01 -1.01
C GLU A 115 0.97 -3.85 -0.76
N LEU A 116 1.32 -3.43 0.46
CA LEU A 116 2.68 -3.47 0.95
C LEU A 116 2.87 -4.86 1.55
N SER A 117 3.22 -5.85 0.74
CA SER A 117 3.52 -7.19 1.23
C SER A 117 4.70 -7.15 2.21
N LYS A 118 4.62 -7.99 3.25
CA LYS A 118 5.70 -8.21 4.23
C LYS A 118 6.90 -8.90 3.62
#